data_AF-A0A5C1WFK9-F1
#
_entry.id   AF-A0A5C1WFK9-F1
#
_cell.length_a   1.000
_cell.length_b   1.000
_cell.length_c   1.000
_cell.angle_alpha   90.00
_cell.angle_beta   90.00
_cell.angle_gamma   90.00
#
_symmetry.space_group_name_H-M   'P 1'
#
loop_
_entity.id
_entity.type
_entity.pdbx_description
1 polymer ?
#
loop_
_entity_poly.entity_id
_entity_poly.type
_entity_poly.pdbx_seq_one_letter_code
_entity_poly.pdbx_strand_id
1 'polypeptide(L)'
;MPRPAKALFCAAALTLAMPVTGASAEENLANLDAGGLVIEPADQLELKAEDIFLSAKQVRAAYRFLNKASQDLTLTVAFPLPEVTGEADLDLAIPNPASANFLNVQARAAGKSVEASVEQHAFFTPDGGKEGEITDLLKGLNIPLLPAGPATAEALKRLSSEDRAKLSIPGYIGQAGENWVPLWTLRSRIVRQQVLPAGKEIILQYSYAPSVGSAAGLYFDRANLTGESLTQYQKKYCVNEGFLRAADALTKRLTAAKPQAVETAKTPKTRQTYFGYAFVGGGRWSGPAGRFGLVIDKAFPDNLVSFCAEGAKKVSSTRYELKRNNYAPDRNIDILILDKNVGP
;
A
#
# COMPACT_ATOMS: atom_id res chain seq x y z
N MET A 1 15.07 -72.35 46.41
CA MET A 1 14.26 -72.04 45.22
C MET A 1 13.55 -70.71 45.45
N PRO A 2 13.79 -69.70 44.60
CA PRO A 2 13.51 -68.31 44.94
C PRO A 2 12.05 -67.91 44.62
N ARG A 3 11.48 -67.06 45.48
CA ARG A 3 10.26 -66.28 45.19
C ARG A 3 10.66 -64.94 44.55
N PRO A 4 9.90 -64.44 43.56
CA PRO A 4 10.34 -63.35 42.70
C PRO A 4 10.30 -61.98 43.39
N ALA A 5 11.30 -61.16 43.04
CA ALA A 5 11.46 -59.78 43.45
C ALA A 5 10.33 -58.89 42.88
N LYS A 6 9.71 -58.07 43.74
CA LYS A 6 8.87 -56.95 43.32
C LYS A 6 9.77 -55.80 42.90
N ALA A 7 9.93 -55.62 41.59
CA ALA A 7 10.60 -54.45 41.02
C ALA A 7 9.70 -53.23 41.17
N LEU A 8 10.18 -52.24 41.93
CA LEU A 8 9.63 -50.89 42.00
C LEU A 8 9.96 -50.19 40.67
N PHE A 9 8.98 -50.01 39.79
CA PHE A 9 9.15 -49.19 38.59
C PHE A 9 8.88 -47.72 38.97
N CYS A 10 9.95 -46.96 39.25
CA CYS A 10 9.90 -45.50 39.27
C CYS A 10 9.77 -45.01 37.81
N ALA A 11 8.56 -44.64 37.40
CA ALA A 11 8.36 -43.92 36.16
C ALA A 11 8.86 -42.48 36.33
N ALA A 12 10.07 -42.21 35.82
CA ALA A 12 10.57 -40.85 35.69
C ALA A 12 9.75 -40.11 34.62
N ALA A 13 8.89 -39.19 35.06
CA ALA A 13 8.17 -38.29 34.19
C ALA A 13 9.16 -37.27 33.59
N LEU A 14 9.58 -37.52 32.35
CA LEU A 14 10.38 -36.59 31.56
C LEU A 14 9.45 -35.50 31.01
N THR A 15 9.20 -34.45 31.79
CA THR A 15 8.55 -33.23 31.31
C THR A 15 9.49 -32.52 30.33
N LEU A 16 9.24 -32.72 29.03
CA LEU A 16 9.82 -31.90 27.96
C LEU A 16 9.31 -30.46 28.15
N ALA A 17 10.14 -29.60 28.73
CA ALA A 17 9.93 -28.16 28.68
C ALA A 17 10.21 -27.69 27.24
N MET A 18 9.16 -27.55 26.43
CA MET A 18 9.27 -26.89 25.14
C MET A 18 9.63 -25.41 25.37
N PRO A 19 10.67 -24.87 24.72
CA PRO A 19 10.92 -23.44 24.75
C PRO A 19 9.76 -22.74 24.06
N VAL A 20 9.05 -21.89 24.82
CA VAL A 20 8.13 -20.92 24.24
C VAL A 20 8.99 -19.91 23.50
N THR A 21 9.23 -20.17 22.21
CA THR A 21 9.70 -19.13 21.30
C THR A 21 8.57 -18.12 21.22
N GLY A 22 8.72 -16.99 21.93
CA GLY A 22 7.88 -15.84 21.70
C GLY A 22 8.00 -15.46 20.24
N ALA A 23 6.96 -15.76 19.46
CA ALA A 23 6.76 -15.14 18.17
C ALA A 23 6.51 -13.66 18.46
N SER A 24 7.57 -12.85 18.39
CA SER A 24 7.40 -11.42 18.14
C SER A 24 6.66 -11.35 16.81
N ALA A 25 5.37 -11.06 16.84
CA ALA A 25 4.63 -10.71 15.63
C ALA A 25 5.34 -9.48 15.05
N GLU A 26 6.10 -9.68 13.97
CA GLU A 26 6.57 -8.58 13.15
C GLU A 26 5.33 -8.00 12.47
N GLU A 27 4.74 -6.97 13.08
CA GLU A 27 3.68 -6.17 12.46
C GLU A 27 4.29 -5.40 11.28
N ASN A 28 4.43 -6.07 10.14
CA ASN A 28 4.78 -5.48 8.86
C ASN A 28 3.47 -5.15 8.14
N LEU A 29 3.00 -3.91 8.24
CA LEU A 29 1.79 -3.49 7.52
C LEU A 29 2.08 -3.36 6.04
N ALA A 30 1.35 -4.01 5.13
CA ALA A 30 1.55 -3.79 3.70
C ALA A 30 1.05 -2.38 3.26
N ASN A 31 1.63 -1.84 2.18
CA ASN A 31 1.19 -0.58 1.57
C ASN A 31 0.46 -0.83 0.25
N LEU A 32 -0.40 0.12 -0.12
CA LEU A 32 -1.14 0.08 -1.37
C LEU A 32 -0.91 1.34 -2.21
N ASP A 33 -0.56 1.14 -3.48
CA ASP A 33 -0.18 2.24 -4.37
C ASP A 33 -1.32 2.63 -5.32
N ALA A 34 -1.85 3.84 -5.15
CA ALA A 34 -2.80 4.45 -6.08
C ALA A 34 -2.06 5.41 -7.03
N GLY A 35 -2.61 5.65 -8.22
CA GLY A 35 -2.02 6.64 -9.11
C GLY A 35 -2.31 6.38 -10.58
N GLY A 36 -1.97 7.37 -11.40
CA GLY A 36 -2.06 7.32 -12.86
C GLY A 36 -3.49 7.50 -13.36
N LEU A 37 -3.73 8.56 -14.11
CA LEU A 37 -5.06 8.86 -14.64
C LEU A 37 -5.38 7.99 -15.87
N VAL A 38 -6.58 7.45 -15.93
CA VAL A 38 -7.13 6.76 -17.11
C VAL A 38 -8.15 7.70 -17.75
N ILE A 39 -7.97 7.99 -19.04
CA ILE A 39 -8.88 8.82 -19.83
C ILE A 39 -9.15 8.15 -21.17
N GLU A 40 -10.42 8.05 -21.54
CA GLU A 40 -10.85 7.51 -22.84
C GLU A 40 -11.90 8.44 -23.48
N PRO A 41 -11.78 8.77 -24.80
CA PRO A 41 -10.62 8.54 -25.69
C PRO A 41 -9.44 9.51 -25.41
N ALA A 42 -8.21 9.06 -25.71
CA ALA A 42 -6.95 9.75 -25.38
C ALA A 42 -6.28 10.46 -26.57
N ASP A 43 -6.60 10.09 -27.80
CA ASP A 43 -5.93 10.51 -29.04
C ASP A 43 -6.05 12.02 -29.33
N GLN A 44 -7.15 12.62 -28.91
CA GLN A 44 -7.43 14.05 -29.06
C GLN A 44 -6.87 14.91 -27.92
N LEU A 45 -6.14 14.31 -26.98
CA LEU A 45 -5.53 15.01 -25.85
C LEU A 45 -4.02 15.12 -25.98
N GLU A 46 -3.46 16.10 -25.29
CA GLU A 46 -2.03 16.19 -25.00
C GLU A 46 -1.85 16.45 -23.50
N LEU A 47 -1.02 15.64 -22.84
CA LEU A 47 -0.61 15.87 -21.47
C LEU A 47 0.49 16.93 -21.43
N LYS A 48 0.13 18.19 -21.19
CA LYS A 48 1.07 19.31 -21.12
C LYS A 48 1.93 19.25 -19.86
N ALA A 49 1.35 18.84 -18.74
CA ALA A 49 2.09 18.68 -17.51
C ALA A 49 1.50 17.63 -16.56
N GLU A 50 2.38 16.93 -15.85
CA GLU A 50 2.06 16.08 -14.71
C GLU A 50 2.88 16.54 -13.51
N ASP A 51 2.21 16.93 -12.43
CA ASP A 51 2.83 17.33 -11.15
C ASP A 51 2.36 16.39 -10.04
N ILE A 52 3.28 15.60 -9.51
CA ILE A 52 3.03 14.64 -8.43
C ILE A 52 3.75 15.09 -7.16
N PHE A 53 3.01 15.11 -6.05
CA PHE A 53 3.54 15.33 -4.71
C PHE A 53 3.23 14.12 -3.84
N LEU A 54 4.27 13.55 -3.23
CA LEU A 54 4.21 12.34 -2.42
C LEU A 54 4.71 12.61 -1.00
N SER A 55 3.90 12.22 -0.02
CA SER A 55 4.27 12.21 1.40
C SER A 55 3.44 11.15 2.12
N ALA A 56 3.93 10.65 3.26
CA ALA A 56 3.17 9.68 4.07
C ALA A 56 1.81 10.21 4.57
N LYS A 57 1.57 11.53 4.55
CA LYS A 57 0.29 12.12 4.97
C LYS A 57 -0.69 12.33 3.82
N GLN A 58 -0.16 12.63 2.63
CA GLN A 58 -0.98 13.02 1.50
C GLN A 58 -0.22 12.83 0.19
N VAL A 59 -0.94 12.28 -0.79
CA VAL A 59 -0.57 12.33 -2.20
C VAL A 59 -1.41 13.39 -2.90
N ARG A 60 -0.78 14.15 -3.81
CA ARG A 60 -1.47 15.05 -4.73
C ARG A 60 -0.96 14.80 -6.15
N ALA A 61 -1.87 14.64 -7.08
CA ALA A 61 -1.58 14.53 -8.50
C ALA A 61 -2.31 15.64 -9.25
N ALA A 62 -1.62 16.34 -10.14
CA ALA A 62 -2.22 17.35 -11.01
C ALA A 62 -1.81 17.11 -12.45
N TYR A 63 -2.81 17.02 -13.32
CA TYR A 63 -2.66 16.75 -14.74
C TYR A 63 -3.20 17.93 -15.54
N ARG A 64 -2.38 18.48 -16.42
CA ARG A 64 -2.77 19.56 -17.35
C ARG A 64 -2.95 18.97 -18.73
N PHE A 65 -4.19 18.81 -19.17
CA PHE A 65 -4.51 18.32 -20.49
C PHE A 65 -4.91 19.45 -21.42
N LEU A 66 -4.41 19.43 -22.65
CA LEU A 66 -4.91 20.22 -23.76
C LEU A 66 -5.88 19.37 -24.58
N ASN A 67 -7.09 19.87 -24.80
CA ASN A 67 -7.97 19.35 -25.85
C ASN A 67 -7.49 19.89 -27.21
N LYS A 68 -6.99 19.01 -28.08
CA LYS A 68 -6.50 19.36 -29.43
C LYS A 68 -7.64 19.45 -30.45
N ALA A 69 -8.85 19.01 -30.12
CA ALA A 69 -9.99 19.03 -31.02
C ALA A 69 -10.55 20.45 -31.18
N SER A 70 -11.26 20.65 -32.29
CA SER A 70 -12.03 21.88 -32.57
C SER A 70 -13.39 21.92 -31.86
N GLN A 71 -13.74 20.86 -31.11
CA GLN A 71 -14.98 20.74 -30.37
C GLN A 71 -14.72 20.36 -28.91
N ASP A 72 -15.70 20.62 -28.05
CA ASP A 72 -15.66 20.18 -26.66
C ASP A 72 -15.67 18.65 -26.60
N LEU A 73 -14.83 18.09 -25.74
CA LEU A 73 -14.77 16.65 -25.49
C LEU A 73 -15.46 16.35 -24.16
N THR A 74 -16.31 15.33 -24.14
CA THR A 74 -16.83 14.75 -22.91
C THR A 74 -16.17 13.39 -22.71
N LEU A 75 -15.40 13.26 -21.64
CA LEU A 75 -14.55 12.11 -21.37
C LEU A 75 -14.92 11.43 -20.07
N THR A 76 -14.84 10.10 -20.06
CA THR A 76 -14.81 9.35 -18.80
C THR A 76 -13.41 9.45 -18.24
N VAL A 77 -13.30 10.02 -17.03
CA VAL A 77 -12.05 10.12 -16.29
C VAL A 77 -12.12 9.19 -15.10
N ALA A 78 -11.17 8.27 -15.02
CA ALA A 78 -11.05 7.34 -13.91
C ALA A 78 -9.69 7.49 -13.20
N PHE A 79 -9.74 7.55 -11.87
CA PHE A 79 -8.57 7.44 -11.01
C PHE A 79 -8.59 6.07 -10.33
N PRO A 80 -7.71 5.13 -10.72
CA PRO A 80 -7.67 3.80 -10.15
C PRO A 80 -7.15 3.85 -8.72
N LEU A 81 -7.84 3.15 -7.83
CA LEU A 81 -7.37 2.84 -6.50
C LEU A 81 -6.55 1.54 -6.56
N PRO A 82 -5.67 1.31 -5.59
CA PRO A 82 -4.93 0.06 -5.51
C PRO A 82 -5.85 -1.14 -5.39
N GLU A 83 -5.39 -2.27 -5.94
CA GLU A 83 -6.02 -3.55 -5.69
C GLU A 83 -5.86 -3.92 -4.21
N VAL A 84 -6.89 -4.52 -3.63
CA VAL A 84 -6.85 -5.03 -2.25
C VAL A 84 -7.19 -6.51 -2.29
N THR A 85 -6.18 -7.36 -2.10
CA THR A 85 -6.35 -8.82 -2.08
C THR A 85 -6.46 -9.29 -0.64
N GLY A 86 -7.47 -10.10 -0.33
CA GLY A 86 -7.62 -10.72 0.97
C GLY A 86 -6.59 -11.85 1.20
N GLU A 87 -6.03 -11.90 2.41
CA GLU A 87 -5.16 -12.98 2.90
C GLU A 87 -5.23 -13.05 4.43
N ALA A 88 -4.73 -14.14 5.02
CA ALA A 88 -4.97 -14.46 6.44
C ALA A 88 -4.31 -13.49 7.41
N ASP A 89 -3.12 -13.01 7.06
CA ASP A 89 -2.30 -12.11 7.88
C ASP A 89 -2.22 -10.70 7.26
N LEU A 90 -3.28 -10.30 6.56
CA LEU A 90 -3.33 -9.01 5.88
C LEU A 90 -3.50 -7.87 6.87
N ASP A 91 -2.40 -7.19 7.19
CA ASP A 91 -2.44 -5.97 7.97
C ASP A 91 -2.18 -4.76 7.05
N LEU A 92 -3.25 -4.14 6.58
CA LEU A 92 -3.20 -2.99 5.66
C LEU A 92 -3.62 -1.71 6.38
N ALA A 93 -2.76 -0.69 6.28
CA ALA A 93 -3.13 0.65 6.70
C ALA A 93 -4.09 1.27 5.68
N ILE A 94 -5.40 1.10 5.89
CA ILE A 94 -6.45 1.71 5.06
C ILE A 94 -7.00 2.96 5.78
N PRO A 95 -6.90 4.16 5.21
CA PRO A 95 -7.35 5.40 5.86
C PRO A 95 -8.85 5.45 6.20
N ASN A 96 -9.71 4.82 5.41
CA ASN A 96 -11.16 4.80 5.62
C ASN A 96 -11.78 3.45 5.23
N PRO A 97 -11.56 2.38 6.01
CA PRO A 97 -11.97 1.01 5.66
C PRO A 97 -13.50 0.82 5.65
N ALA A 98 -14.27 1.76 6.20
CA ALA A 98 -15.73 1.72 6.20
C ALA A 98 -16.36 2.36 4.94
N SER A 99 -15.56 2.99 4.07
CA SER A 99 -16.04 3.66 2.86
C SER A 99 -15.59 2.92 1.60
N ALA A 100 -16.43 2.94 0.56
CA ALA A 100 -16.00 2.54 -0.78
C ALA A 100 -14.84 3.42 -1.31
N ASN A 101 -14.80 4.70 -0.92
CA ASN A 101 -13.67 5.59 -1.17
C ASN A 101 -12.63 5.46 -0.05
N PHE A 102 -12.02 4.29 0.07
CA PHE A 102 -11.22 3.90 1.23
C PHE A 102 -9.89 4.67 1.42
N LEU A 103 -9.47 5.45 0.42
CA LEU A 103 -8.32 6.38 0.50
C LEU A 103 -8.74 7.85 0.67
N ASN A 104 -10.03 8.14 0.82
CA ASN A 104 -10.57 9.51 0.88
C ASN A 104 -10.16 10.38 -0.32
N VAL A 105 -10.22 9.83 -1.53
CA VAL A 105 -9.87 10.55 -2.76
C VAL A 105 -10.81 11.74 -2.96
N GLN A 106 -10.22 12.89 -3.20
CA GLN A 106 -10.90 14.13 -3.59
C GLN A 106 -10.47 14.49 -5.00
N ALA A 107 -11.44 14.78 -5.86
CA ALA A 107 -11.22 15.23 -7.24
C ALA A 107 -11.53 16.71 -7.38
N ARG A 108 -10.70 17.42 -8.16
CA ARG A 108 -10.95 18.80 -8.59
C ARG A 108 -10.71 18.95 -10.09
N ALA A 109 -11.47 19.84 -10.72
CA ALA A 109 -11.29 20.24 -12.09
C ALA A 109 -11.30 21.76 -12.19
N ALA A 110 -10.29 22.34 -12.86
CA ALA A 110 -10.12 23.79 -12.97
C ALA A 110 -10.21 24.51 -11.60
N GLY A 111 -9.64 23.90 -10.56
CA GLY A 111 -9.62 24.43 -9.19
C GLY A 111 -10.90 24.23 -8.37
N LYS A 112 -11.98 23.68 -8.94
CA LYS A 112 -13.25 23.43 -8.24
C LYS A 112 -13.40 21.97 -7.87
N SER A 113 -13.96 21.69 -6.68
CA SER A 113 -14.36 20.32 -6.32
C SER A 113 -15.39 19.79 -7.30
N VAL A 114 -15.25 18.52 -7.67
CA VAL A 114 -16.18 17.82 -8.56
C VAL A 114 -16.63 16.53 -7.90
N GLU A 115 -17.89 16.17 -8.12
CA GLU A 115 -18.41 14.88 -7.70
C GLU A 115 -17.84 13.76 -8.57
N ALA A 116 -17.65 12.61 -7.95
CA ALA A 116 -17.21 11.39 -8.62
C ALA A 116 -17.87 10.18 -7.94
N SER A 117 -18.20 9.16 -8.72
CA SER A 117 -18.66 7.88 -8.22
C SER A 117 -17.48 6.98 -7.88
N VAL A 118 -17.72 6.01 -7.00
CA VAL A 118 -16.80 4.88 -6.80
C VAL A 118 -17.38 3.69 -7.53
N GLU A 119 -16.59 3.06 -8.39
CA GLU A 119 -16.92 1.77 -8.98
C GLU A 119 -16.01 0.71 -8.39
N GLN A 120 -16.59 -0.42 -7.99
CA GLN A 120 -15.92 -1.50 -7.28
C GLN A 120 -16.35 -2.84 -7.83
N HIS A 121 -15.36 -3.70 -8.07
CA HIS A 121 -15.55 -5.06 -8.56
C HIS A 121 -14.64 -6.01 -7.80
N ALA A 122 -15.17 -7.15 -7.37
CA ALA A 122 -14.43 -8.18 -6.66
C ALA A 122 -14.16 -9.35 -7.60
N PHE A 123 -12.91 -9.77 -7.67
CA PHE A 123 -12.43 -10.84 -8.54
C PHE A 123 -11.78 -11.94 -7.72
N PHE A 124 -11.92 -13.18 -8.18
CA PHE A 124 -11.22 -14.31 -7.60
C PHE A 124 -10.50 -15.07 -8.70
N THR A 125 -9.25 -15.41 -8.45
CA THR A 125 -8.45 -16.26 -9.35
C THR A 125 -8.10 -17.54 -8.61
N PRO A 126 -8.69 -18.69 -8.98
CA PRO A 126 -8.30 -19.97 -8.42
C PRO A 126 -6.90 -20.37 -8.91
N ASP A 127 -6.19 -21.19 -8.13
CA ASP A 127 -4.87 -21.70 -8.49
C ASP A 127 -4.87 -22.38 -9.86
N GLY A 128 -4.04 -21.88 -10.77
CA GLY A 128 -3.93 -22.39 -12.15
C GLY A 128 -5.16 -22.16 -13.02
N GLY A 129 -6.16 -21.42 -12.55
CA GLY A 129 -7.41 -21.15 -13.27
C GLY A 129 -7.51 -19.72 -13.81
N LYS A 130 -8.69 -19.41 -14.34
CA LYS A 130 -9.02 -18.07 -14.86
C LYS A 130 -9.67 -17.23 -13.78
N GLU A 131 -9.32 -15.96 -13.76
CA GLU A 131 -10.00 -14.96 -12.94
C GLU A 131 -11.49 -14.88 -13.30
N GLY A 132 -12.34 -14.82 -12.28
CA GLY A 132 -13.77 -14.61 -12.39
C GLY A 132 -14.25 -13.50 -11.46
N GLU A 133 -15.25 -12.75 -11.89
CA GLU A 133 -15.89 -11.72 -11.06
C GLU A 133 -16.93 -12.34 -10.11
N ILE A 134 -16.89 -11.94 -8.83
CA ILE A 134 -17.79 -12.43 -7.77
C ILE A 134 -18.57 -11.29 -7.09
N THR A 135 -18.57 -10.09 -7.67
CA THR A 135 -19.18 -8.88 -7.10
C THR A 135 -20.63 -9.08 -6.68
N ASP A 136 -21.45 -9.61 -7.59
CA ASP A 136 -22.90 -9.78 -7.35
C ASP A 136 -23.20 -10.85 -6.30
N LEU A 137 -22.36 -11.89 -6.24
CA LEU A 137 -22.45 -12.91 -5.18
C LEU A 137 -22.22 -12.28 -3.80
N LEU A 138 -21.14 -11.50 -3.65
CA LEU A 138 -20.82 -10.84 -2.38
C LEU A 138 -21.91 -9.85 -1.97
N LYS A 139 -22.40 -9.04 -2.91
CA LYS A 139 -23.52 -8.11 -2.67
C LYS A 139 -24.79 -8.84 -2.25
N GLY A 140 -25.13 -9.94 -2.93
CA GLY A 140 -26.30 -10.76 -2.61
C GLY A 140 -26.26 -11.38 -1.21
N LEU A 141 -25.05 -11.65 -0.70
CA LEU A 141 -24.82 -12.14 0.67
C LEU A 141 -24.62 -11.03 1.71
N ASN A 142 -24.77 -9.75 1.32
CA ASN A 142 -24.49 -8.58 2.15
C ASN A 142 -23.06 -8.55 2.72
N ILE A 143 -22.09 -9.01 1.94
CA ILE A 143 -20.66 -9.00 2.30
C ILE A 143 -20.03 -7.75 1.67
N PRO A 144 -19.37 -6.88 2.46
CA PRO A 144 -18.61 -5.76 1.91
C PRO A 144 -17.52 -6.22 0.93
N LEU A 145 -17.33 -5.48 -0.17
CA LEU A 145 -16.38 -5.88 -1.21
C LEU A 145 -14.91 -5.68 -0.80
N LEU A 146 -14.62 -4.79 0.15
CA LEU A 146 -13.27 -4.61 0.70
C LEU A 146 -12.88 -5.85 1.53
N PRO A 147 -11.94 -6.69 1.09
CA PRO A 147 -11.61 -7.91 1.84
C PRO A 147 -10.90 -7.58 3.16
N ALA A 148 -10.08 -6.53 3.16
CA ALA A 148 -9.29 -6.09 4.30
C ALA A 148 -10.08 -5.14 5.21
N GLY A 149 -10.88 -5.69 6.13
CA GLY A 149 -11.56 -4.85 7.12
C GLY A 149 -12.48 -5.57 8.11
N PRO A 150 -12.75 -4.96 9.27
CA PRO A 150 -13.56 -5.56 10.32
C PRO A 150 -15.00 -5.84 9.88
N ALA A 151 -15.57 -5.01 9.00
CA ALA A 151 -16.93 -5.21 8.48
C ALA A 151 -17.07 -6.52 7.70
N THR A 152 -16.07 -6.87 6.88
CA THR A 152 -16.05 -8.11 6.10
C THR A 152 -15.84 -9.32 6.99
N ALA A 153 -14.91 -9.24 7.95
CA ALA A 153 -14.71 -10.30 8.94
C ALA A 153 -15.99 -10.61 9.72
N GLU A 154 -16.71 -9.58 10.18
CA GLU A 154 -17.98 -9.73 10.89
C GLU A 154 -19.10 -10.29 10.00
N ALA A 155 -19.17 -9.87 8.73
CA ALA A 155 -20.11 -10.42 7.77
C ALA A 155 -19.89 -11.93 7.57
N LEU A 156 -18.63 -12.35 7.37
CA LEU A 156 -18.28 -13.77 7.19
C LEU A 156 -18.57 -14.62 8.44
N LYS A 157 -18.38 -14.09 9.65
CA LYS A 157 -18.73 -14.80 10.89
C LYS A 157 -20.23 -15.10 10.96
N ARG A 158 -21.08 -14.15 10.53
CA ARG A 158 -22.54 -14.22 10.64
C ARG A 158 -23.22 -15.10 9.58
N LEU A 159 -22.49 -15.56 8.56
CA LEU A 159 -23.06 -16.39 7.50
C LEU A 159 -23.66 -17.69 8.04
N SER A 160 -24.81 -18.08 7.51
CA SER A 160 -25.37 -19.42 7.68
C SER A 160 -24.41 -20.46 7.10
N SER A 161 -24.56 -21.73 7.51
CA SER A 161 -23.76 -22.82 6.93
C SER A 161 -23.96 -22.96 5.42
N GLU A 162 -25.17 -22.69 4.93
CA GLU A 162 -25.49 -22.72 3.49
C GLU A 162 -24.80 -21.59 2.73
N ASP A 163 -24.91 -20.35 3.20
CA ASP A 163 -24.30 -19.20 2.53
C ASP A 163 -22.78 -19.25 2.60
N ARG A 164 -22.24 -19.78 3.70
CA ARG A 164 -20.81 -20.02 3.83
C ARG A 164 -20.31 -21.04 2.80
N ALA A 165 -21.07 -22.11 2.55
CA ALA A 165 -20.72 -23.11 1.56
C ALA A 165 -20.67 -22.53 0.13
N LYS A 166 -21.48 -21.51 -0.19
CA LYS A 166 -21.43 -20.78 -1.47
C LYS A 166 -20.09 -20.07 -1.70
N LEU A 167 -19.34 -19.77 -0.64
CA LEU A 167 -18.02 -19.12 -0.71
C LEU A 167 -16.87 -20.10 -0.49
N SER A 168 -17.00 -21.03 0.46
CA SER A 168 -15.90 -21.93 0.84
C SER A 168 -15.68 -23.07 -0.15
N ILE A 169 -16.76 -23.63 -0.74
CA ILE A 169 -16.62 -24.71 -1.73
C ILE A 169 -15.89 -24.24 -3.00
N PRO A 170 -16.20 -23.06 -3.57
CA PRO A 170 -15.44 -22.51 -4.69
C PRO A 170 -14.07 -21.93 -4.31
N GLY A 171 -13.75 -21.83 -3.01
CA GLY A 171 -12.47 -21.31 -2.53
C GLY A 171 -12.37 -19.79 -2.40
N TYR A 172 -13.47 -19.04 -2.46
CA TYR A 172 -13.47 -17.58 -2.30
C TYR A 172 -13.08 -17.13 -0.89
N ILE A 173 -13.20 -18.02 0.09
CA ILE A 173 -12.74 -17.84 1.46
C ILE A 173 -11.94 -19.06 1.94
N GLY A 174 -10.91 -18.81 2.73
CA GLY A 174 -10.11 -19.83 3.43
C GLY A 174 -10.38 -19.86 4.93
N GLN A 175 -9.88 -20.88 5.61
CA GLN A 175 -9.86 -20.95 7.08
C GLN A 175 -8.49 -20.60 7.63
N ALA A 176 -8.44 -19.73 8.63
CA ALA A 176 -7.27 -19.44 9.44
C ALA A 176 -7.64 -19.54 10.92
N GLY A 177 -7.32 -20.69 11.54
CA GLY A 177 -7.84 -21.04 12.86
C GLY A 177 -9.37 -21.10 12.84
N GLU A 178 -10.01 -20.34 13.72
CA GLU A 178 -11.48 -20.26 13.79
C GLU A 178 -12.09 -19.21 12.84
N ASN A 179 -11.25 -18.40 12.18
CA ASN A 179 -11.70 -17.31 11.33
C ASN A 179 -11.79 -17.71 9.86
N TRP A 180 -12.71 -17.05 9.15
CA TRP A 180 -12.81 -17.12 7.69
C TRP A 180 -12.13 -15.91 7.07
N VAL A 181 -11.31 -16.18 6.07
CA VAL A 181 -10.44 -15.20 5.43
C VAL A 181 -10.91 -15.00 3.98
N PRO A 182 -11.23 -13.77 3.55
CA PRO A 182 -11.43 -13.43 2.14
C PRO A 182 -10.22 -13.79 1.29
N LEU A 183 -10.42 -14.38 0.10
CA LEU A 183 -9.34 -14.66 -0.85
C LEU A 183 -9.55 -13.94 -2.20
N TRP A 184 -10.49 -13.01 -2.27
CA TRP A 184 -10.75 -12.21 -3.47
C TRP A 184 -9.92 -10.92 -3.51
N THR A 185 -9.75 -10.39 -4.71
CA THR A 185 -9.13 -9.10 -5.01
C THR A 185 -10.20 -8.08 -5.33
N LEU A 186 -10.26 -7.00 -4.56
CA LEU A 186 -11.04 -5.81 -4.86
C LEU A 186 -10.28 -4.92 -5.84
N ARG A 187 -10.92 -4.55 -6.95
CA ARG A 187 -10.49 -3.46 -7.84
C ARG A 187 -11.47 -2.30 -7.72
N SER A 188 -10.95 -1.09 -7.54
CA SER A 188 -11.77 0.11 -7.35
C SER A 188 -11.27 1.28 -8.20
N ARG A 189 -12.19 2.11 -8.69
CA ARG A 189 -11.87 3.35 -9.40
C ARG A 189 -12.82 4.49 -9.03
N ILE A 190 -12.28 5.71 -8.95
CA ILE A 190 -13.04 6.95 -8.81
C ILE A 190 -13.35 7.46 -10.22
N VAL A 191 -14.62 7.50 -10.61
CA VAL A 191 -15.06 7.73 -11.99
C VAL A 191 -15.95 8.96 -12.08
N ARG A 192 -15.81 9.71 -13.18
CA ARG A 192 -16.70 10.81 -13.52
C ARG A 192 -16.66 11.15 -15.00
N GLN A 193 -17.68 11.85 -15.46
CA GLN A 193 -17.64 12.56 -16.74
C GLN A 193 -16.93 13.91 -16.57
N GLN A 194 -16.12 14.30 -17.55
CA GLN A 194 -15.43 15.58 -17.59
C GLN A 194 -15.56 16.20 -18.97
N VAL A 195 -15.99 17.46 -19.02
CA VAL A 195 -15.98 18.28 -20.24
C VAL A 195 -14.64 19.00 -20.36
N LEU A 196 -13.97 18.89 -21.51
CA LEU A 196 -12.75 19.60 -21.86
C LEU A 196 -13.06 20.55 -23.02
N PRO A 197 -13.05 21.87 -22.80
CA PRO A 197 -13.39 22.81 -23.86
C PRO A 197 -12.43 22.73 -25.06
N ALA A 198 -12.95 22.92 -26.27
CA ALA A 198 -12.19 22.91 -27.52
C ALA A 198 -10.95 23.82 -27.46
N GLY A 199 -9.79 23.31 -27.86
CA GLY A 199 -8.55 24.08 -27.93
C GLY A 199 -8.03 24.65 -26.60
N LYS A 200 -8.59 24.24 -25.45
CA LYS A 200 -8.22 24.77 -24.13
C LYS A 200 -7.56 23.73 -23.26
N GLU A 201 -6.76 24.23 -22.32
CA GLU A 201 -6.22 23.42 -21.23
C GLU A 201 -7.21 23.31 -20.07
N ILE A 202 -7.21 22.15 -19.43
CA ILE A 202 -7.83 21.95 -18.12
C ILE A 202 -6.82 21.33 -17.15
N ILE A 203 -6.96 21.68 -15.86
CA ILE A 203 -6.22 21.02 -14.79
C ILE A 203 -7.16 20.07 -14.06
N LEU A 204 -6.81 18.79 -14.05
CA LEU A 204 -7.47 17.73 -13.29
C LEU A 204 -6.60 17.41 -12.09
N GLN A 205 -7.15 17.46 -10.88
CA GLN A 205 -6.38 17.28 -9.66
C GLN A 205 -7.02 16.22 -8.77
N TYR A 206 -6.17 15.42 -8.14
CA TYR A 206 -6.54 14.37 -7.21
C TYR A 206 -5.71 14.52 -5.95
N SER A 207 -6.34 14.34 -4.79
CA SER A 207 -5.62 14.24 -3.52
C SER A 207 -6.22 13.16 -2.66
N TYR A 208 -5.38 12.39 -1.97
CA TYR A 208 -5.82 11.29 -1.13
C TYR A 208 -4.81 11.03 0.00
N ALA A 209 -5.24 10.29 1.01
CA ALA A 209 -4.37 9.77 2.05
C ALA A 209 -3.81 8.41 1.57
N PRO A 210 -2.48 8.24 1.45
CA PRO A 210 -1.92 6.97 1.01
C PRO A 210 -2.15 5.87 2.05
N SER A 211 -2.18 4.63 1.58
CA SER A 211 -2.01 3.48 2.47
C SER A 211 -0.53 3.40 2.85
N VAL A 212 -0.25 3.54 4.14
CA VAL A 212 1.11 3.65 4.65
C VAL A 212 1.44 2.41 5.45
N GLY A 213 2.20 1.53 4.82
CA GLY A 213 2.77 0.38 5.49
C GLY A 213 3.82 0.83 6.50
N SER A 214 3.96 0.06 7.58
CA SER A 214 4.95 0.35 8.60
C SER A 214 5.43 -0.89 9.30
N ALA A 215 6.69 -0.86 9.73
CA ALA A 215 7.30 -1.91 10.51
C ALA A 215 8.00 -1.32 11.73
N ALA A 216 7.82 -1.94 12.90
CA ALA A 216 8.48 -1.54 14.13
C ALA A 216 9.99 -1.78 14.06
N GLY A 217 10.79 -0.82 14.52
CA GLY A 217 12.25 -0.92 14.51
C GLY A 217 12.89 -0.56 13.17
N LEU A 218 14.23 -0.61 13.15
CA LEU A 218 15.05 -0.38 11.96
C LEU A 218 15.74 -1.69 11.58
N TYR A 219 15.30 -2.33 10.50
CA TYR A 219 15.88 -3.57 9.95
C TYR A 219 17.01 -3.25 8.97
N PHE A 220 17.85 -2.27 9.31
CA PHE A 220 19.01 -1.83 8.52
C PHE A 220 20.34 -2.05 9.23
N ASP A 221 20.36 -2.94 10.22
CA ASP A 221 21.61 -3.49 10.72
C ASP A 221 22.28 -4.30 9.60
N ARG A 222 23.51 -3.93 9.24
CA ARG A 222 24.30 -4.63 8.22
C ARG A 222 24.58 -6.10 8.55
N ALA A 223 24.47 -6.49 9.82
CA ALA A 223 24.56 -7.89 10.21
C ALA A 223 23.31 -8.70 9.81
N ASN A 224 22.14 -8.06 9.75
CA ASN A 224 20.84 -8.72 9.56
C ASN A 224 20.24 -8.48 8.16
N LEU A 225 20.47 -7.31 7.55
CA LEU A 225 20.02 -7.00 6.19
C LEU A 225 21.06 -7.45 5.16
N THR A 226 21.06 -8.74 4.83
CA THR A 226 22.01 -9.34 3.89
C THR A 226 21.29 -10.16 2.80
N GLY A 227 22.04 -10.64 1.81
CA GLY A 227 21.57 -11.56 0.78
C GLY A 227 20.32 -11.08 0.03
N GLU A 228 19.28 -11.93 0.01
CA GLU A 228 18.04 -11.69 -0.72
C GLU A 228 17.28 -10.47 -0.18
N SER A 229 17.19 -10.31 1.14
CA SER A 229 16.46 -9.18 1.75
C SER A 229 17.08 -7.84 1.35
N LEU A 230 18.41 -7.71 1.40
CA LEU A 230 19.08 -6.51 0.91
C LEU A 230 18.79 -6.26 -0.58
N THR A 231 18.83 -7.31 -1.40
CA THR A 231 18.56 -7.23 -2.84
C THR A 231 17.13 -6.75 -3.12
N GLN A 232 16.15 -7.21 -2.35
CA GLN A 232 14.76 -6.75 -2.44
C GLN A 232 14.64 -5.24 -2.12
N TYR A 233 15.26 -4.77 -1.04
CA TYR A 233 15.28 -3.34 -0.68
C TYR A 233 15.97 -2.48 -1.74
N GLN A 234 17.11 -2.94 -2.28
CA GLN A 234 17.82 -2.25 -3.35
C GLN A 234 16.98 -2.15 -4.63
N LYS A 235 16.30 -3.23 -5.00
CA LYS A 235 15.45 -3.26 -6.21
C LYS A 235 14.20 -2.38 -6.06
N LYS A 236 13.52 -2.48 -4.91
CA LYS A 236 12.24 -1.80 -4.65
C LYS A 236 12.45 -0.31 -4.37
N TYR A 237 13.33 0.03 -3.42
CA TYR A 237 13.48 1.40 -2.91
C TYR A 237 14.77 2.10 -3.37
N CYS A 238 15.58 1.48 -4.22
CA CYS A 238 16.87 2.02 -4.68
C CYS A 238 17.82 2.39 -3.51
N VAL A 239 17.77 1.59 -2.44
CA VAL A 239 18.67 1.74 -1.29
C VAL A 239 20.11 1.61 -1.78
N ASN A 240 20.92 2.63 -1.53
CA ASN A 240 22.34 2.64 -1.91
C ASN A 240 23.25 2.59 -0.68
N GLU A 241 24.55 2.42 -0.92
CA GLU A 241 25.58 2.38 0.12
C GLU A 241 25.56 3.61 1.06
N GLY A 242 25.20 4.79 0.54
CA GLY A 242 25.07 6.00 1.34
C GLY A 242 23.89 5.93 2.32
N PHE A 243 22.74 5.47 1.84
CA PHE A 243 21.56 5.23 2.67
C PHE A 243 21.84 4.16 3.73
N LEU A 244 22.43 3.02 3.34
CA LEU A 244 22.77 1.94 4.27
C LEU A 244 23.69 2.40 5.40
N ARG A 245 24.72 3.22 5.09
CA ARG A 245 25.59 3.81 6.11
C ARG A 245 24.83 4.78 7.03
N ALA A 246 23.94 5.60 6.48
CA ALA A 246 23.14 6.53 7.28
C ALA A 246 22.17 5.78 8.19
N ALA A 247 21.54 4.71 7.69
CA ALA A 247 20.64 3.86 8.43
C ALA A 247 21.37 3.10 9.55
N ASP A 248 22.53 2.49 9.27
CA ASP A 248 23.39 1.87 10.28
C ASP A 248 23.82 2.86 11.38
N ALA A 249 24.24 4.07 10.99
CA ALA A 249 24.60 5.13 11.94
C ALA A 249 23.40 5.58 12.79
N LEU A 250 22.20 5.65 12.20
CA LEU A 250 20.96 5.95 12.91
C LEU A 250 20.68 4.85 13.95
N THR A 251 20.68 3.58 13.52
CA THR A 251 20.48 2.42 14.40
C THR A 251 21.47 2.41 15.57
N LYS A 252 22.77 2.59 15.31
CA LYS A 252 23.82 2.64 16.34
C LYS A 252 23.61 3.78 17.34
N ARG A 253 23.22 4.97 16.88
CA ARG A 253 22.94 6.11 17.78
C ARG A 253 21.77 5.82 18.71
N LEU A 254 20.76 5.10 18.21
CA LEU A 254 19.56 4.78 18.97
C LEU A 254 19.83 3.65 19.99
N THR A 255 20.63 2.65 19.64
CA THR A 255 20.99 1.55 20.54
C THR A 255 22.07 1.94 21.56
N ALA A 256 22.94 2.90 21.25
CA ALA A 256 23.92 3.45 22.19
C ALA A 256 23.31 4.40 23.24
N ALA A 257 22.12 4.95 22.98
CA ALA A 257 21.35 5.63 24.00
C ALA A 257 20.87 4.59 25.04
N LYS A 258 21.42 4.63 26.26
CA LYS A 258 21.06 3.68 27.34
C LYS A 258 19.54 3.49 27.40
N PRO A 259 19.03 2.25 27.57
CA PRO A 259 17.62 2.06 27.85
C PRO A 259 17.32 2.84 29.13
N GLN A 260 16.51 3.91 29.02
CA GLN A 260 15.86 4.41 30.23
C GLN A 260 15.03 3.23 30.71
N ALA A 261 15.41 2.69 31.87
CA ALA A 261 14.76 1.58 32.54
C ALA A 261 13.40 2.04 33.11
N VAL A 262 12.54 2.52 32.23
CA VAL A 262 11.08 2.56 32.37
C VAL A 262 10.58 2.55 30.93
N GLU A 263 9.96 1.45 30.53
CA GLU A 263 9.17 1.37 29.30
C GLU A 263 7.97 2.32 29.44
N THR A 264 8.21 3.63 29.33
CA THR A 264 7.14 4.62 29.20
C THR A 264 6.78 4.75 27.73
N ALA A 265 5.53 5.09 27.43
CA ALA A 265 5.01 5.37 26.09
C ALA A 265 5.72 6.51 25.32
N LYS A 266 6.89 6.99 25.79
CA LYS A 266 7.67 8.12 25.27
C LYS A 266 9.06 7.75 24.74
N THR A 267 9.49 6.49 24.80
CA THR A 267 10.72 6.07 24.10
C THR A 267 10.47 6.20 22.59
N PRO A 268 11.28 6.95 21.81
CA PRO A 268 11.09 7.07 20.37
C PRO A 268 11.16 5.69 19.73
N LYS A 269 10.00 5.14 19.35
CA LYS A 269 9.95 3.90 18.58
C LYS A 269 10.35 4.28 17.16
N THR A 270 11.53 3.85 16.75
CA THR A 270 11.88 3.95 15.34
C THR A 270 10.99 3.05 14.53
N ARG A 271 10.69 3.52 13.33
CA ARG A 271 9.75 2.86 12.43
C ARG A 271 10.28 3.01 11.02
N GLN A 272 10.10 1.95 10.26
CA GLN A 272 10.16 2.01 8.82
C GLN A 272 8.77 2.28 8.30
N THR A 273 8.65 3.28 7.45
CA THR A 273 7.40 3.66 6.83
C THR A 273 7.57 3.53 5.33
N TYR A 274 6.61 2.90 4.66
CA TYR A 274 6.66 2.69 3.22
C TYR A 274 5.31 2.91 2.56
N PHE A 275 5.36 3.55 1.40
CA PHE A 275 4.22 3.87 0.56
C PHE A 275 4.72 4.17 -0.85
N GLY A 276 3.84 4.21 -1.84
CA GLY A 276 4.24 4.44 -3.21
C GLY A 276 3.18 5.16 -4.04
N TYR A 277 3.49 5.28 -5.33
CA TYR A 277 2.62 5.85 -6.35
C TYR A 277 2.76 5.06 -7.64
N ALA A 278 1.62 4.68 -8.21
CA ALA A 278 1.59 3.87 -9.42
C ALA A 278 1.52 4.77 -10.67
N PHE A 279 2.59 4.77 -11.46
CA PHE A 279 2.67 5.49 -12.74
C PHE A 279 2.29 4.61 -13.94
N VAL A 280 2.64 3.32 -13.91
CA VAL A 280 2.49 2.39 -15.03
C VAL A 280 1.47 1.29 -14.75
N GLY A 281 0.89 0.69 -15.80
CA GLY A 281 -0.10 -0.41 -15.72
C GLY A 281 -1.57 0.06 -15.82
N GLY A 282 -2.52 -0.88 -15.90
CA GLY A 282 -3.97 -0.62 -15.70
C GLY A 282 -4.65 0.41 -16.61
N GLY A 283 -4.27 0.53 -17.89
CA GLY A 283 -4.90 1.46 -18.85
C GLY A 283 -4.56 2.95 -18.59
N ARG A 284 -3.56 3.24 -17.76
CA ARG A 284 -3.10 4.60 -17.44
C ARG A 284 -2.56 5.33 -18.68
N TRP A 285 -2.69 6.66 -18.68
CA TRP A 285 -2.04 7.51 -19.68
C TRP A 285 -0.53 7.23 -19.73
N SER A 286 -0.06 6.67 -20.84
CA SER A 286 1.33 6.24 -21.04
C SER A 286 2.16 7.18 -21.93
N GLY A 287 1.53 8.24 -22.46
CA GLY A 287 2.21 9.24 -23.27
C GLY A 287 3.10 10.17 -22.42
N PRO A 288 4.21 10.68 -22.97
CA PRO A 288 5.09 11.59 -22.24
C PRO A 288 4.35 12.87 -21.85
N ALA A 289 4.53 13.30 -20.60
CA ALA A 289 4.12 14.63 -20.17
C ALA A 289 5.10 15.66 -20.75
N GLY A 290 4.57 16.74 -21.33
CA GLY A 290 5.38 17.86 -21.82
C GLY A 290 6.33 18.38 -20.75
N ARG A 291 5.83 18.55 -19.51
CA ARG A 291 6.59 18.77 -18.28
C ARG A 291 6.19 17.76 -17.21
N PHE A 292 7.16 17.08 -16.61
CA PHE A 292 6.96 16.21 -15.47
C PHE A 292 7.64 16.79 -14.22
N GLY A 293 6.88 16.86 -13.12
CA GLY A 293 7.35 17.27 -11.81
C GLY A 293 6.99 16.22 -10.76
N LEU A 294 7.98 15.79 -9.98
CA LEU A 294 7.79 14.90 -8.84
C LEU A 294 8.44 15.52 -7.61
N VAL A 295 7.66 15.64 -6.53
CA VAL A 295 8.12 16.08 -5.22
C VAL A 295 7.90 14.97 -4.21
N ILE A 296 8.94 14.60 -3.48
CA ILE A 296 8.87 13.65 -2.37
C ILE A 296 9.20 14.40 -1.08
N ASP A 297 8.28 14.40 -0.13
CA ASP A 297 8.41 15.04 1.18
C ASP A 297 8.52 13.99 2.28
N LYS A 298 9.70 13.91 2.92
CA LYS A 298 9.99 12.97 4.00
C LYS A 298 9.51 13.44 5.38
N ALA A 299 8.67 14.48 5.42
CA ALA A 299 8.04 15.10 6.60
C ALA A 299 8.99 15.80 7.58
N PHE A 300 10.05 15.14 8.06
CA PHE A 300 10.97 15.70 9.05
C PHE A 300 12.42 15.76 8.54
N PRO A 301 13.20 16.80 8.88
CA PRO A 301 14.60 16.94 8.46
C PRO A 301 15.50 15.77 8.85
N ASP A 302 15.20 15.11 9.96
CA ASP A 302 16.00 14.00 10.50
C ASP A 302 15.68 12.63 9.88
N ASN A 303 14.54 12.51 9.18
CA ASN A 303 14.16 11.25 8.55
C ASN A 303 15.14 10.88 7.42
N LEU A 304 15.45 9.60 7.29
CA LEU A 304 16.14 9.09 6.09
C LEU A 304 15.09 8.69 5.06
N VAL A 305 15.38 8.89 3.77
CA VAL A 305 14.46 8.53 2.69
C VAL A 305 15.22 7.85 1.54
N SER A 306 14.64 6.81 0.97
CA SER A 306 15.12 6.13 -0.24
C SER A 306 13.97 5.91 -1.22
N PHE A 307 14.23 6.11 -2.50
CA PHE A 307 13.27 5.92 -3.60
C PHE A 307 13.99 5.82 -4.95
N CYS A 308 13.33 5.21 -5.93
CA CYS A 308 13.83 5.09 -7.30
C CYS A 308 13.40 6.30 -8.17
N ALA A 309 14.14 7.40 -8.13
CA ALA A 309 13.93 8.56 -9.00
C ALA A 309 15.27 9.22 -9.35
N GLU A 310 15.96 8.69 -10.36
CA GLU A 310 17.30 9.15 -10.74
C GLU A 310 17.31 10.64 -11.09
N GLY A 311 18.32 11.36 -10.60
CA GLY A 311 18.47 12.80 -10.82
C GLY A 311 17.50 13.68 -10.02
N ALA A 312 16.74 13.11 -9.08
CA ALA A 312 16.04 13.90 -8.06
C ALA A 312 17.05 14.66 -7.20
N LYS A 313 16.80 15.94 -6.94
CA LYS A 313 17.67 16.82 -6.16
C LYS A 313 17.01 17.18 -4.84
N LYS A 314 17.79 17.24 -3.77
CA LYS A 314 17.31 17.80 -2.50
C LYS A 314 17.10 19.30 -2.66
N VAL A 315 15.88 19.78 -2.42
CA VAL A 315 15.48 21.20 -2.57
C VAL A 315 15.12 21.87 -1.24
N SER A 316 14.97 21.08 -0.16
CA SER A 316 14.83 21.60 1.21
C SER A 316 15.31 20.56 2.23
N SER A 317 15.14 20.84 3.52
CA SER A 317 15.45 19.88 4.58
C SER A 317 14.59 18.61 4.52
N THR A 318 13.40 18.68 3.92
CA THR A 318 12.46 17.53 3.83
C THR A 318 12.12 17.11 2.40
N ARG A 319 12.41 17.94 1.39
CA ARG A 319 11.94 17.70 0.01
C ARG A 319 13.04 17.35 -0.98
N TYR A 320 12.71 16.39 -1.82
CA TYR A 320 13.42 16.05 -3.04
C TYR A 320 12.51 16.37 -4.23
N GLU A 321 13.09 16.92 -5.30
CA GLU A 321 12.37 17.27 -6.51
C GLU A 321 13.06 16.67 -7.74
N LEU A 322 12.26 16.06 -8.60
CA LEU A 322 12.62 15.62 -9.94
C LEU A 322 11.82 16.44 -10.95
N LYS A 323 12.52 17.09 -11.88
CA LYS A 323 11.93 17.77 -13.03
C LYS A 323 12.45 17.14 -14.31
N ARG A 324 11.56 16.87 -15.25
CA ARG A 324 11.86 16.36 -16.60
C ARG A 324 10.92 17.00 -17.62
N ASN A 325 11.32 17.00 -18.88
CA ASN A 325 10.47 17.42 -20.00
C ASN A 325 10.32 16.24 -20.96
N ASN A 326 9.17 16.16 -21.63
CA ASN A 326 8.84 15.08 -22.56
C ASN A 326 9.15 13.69 -21.96
N TYR A 327 8.63 13.45 -20.76
CA TYR A 327 8.98 12.29 -19.94
C TYR A 327 7.73 11.49 -19.56
N ALA A 328 7.83 10.17 -19.69
CA ALA A 328 6.88 9.22 -19.16
C ALA A 328 7.63 8.33 -18.15
N PRO A 329 7.18 8.24 -16.89
CA PRO A 329 7.75 7.26 -15.96
C PRO A 329 7.56 5.84 -16.49
N ASP A 330 8.59 5.02 -16.40
CA ASP A 330 8.63 3.63 -16.89
C ASP A 330 8.42 2.60 -15.77
N ARG A 331 8.36 3.06 -14.52
CA ARG A 331 8.10 2.25 -13.33
C ARG A 331 7.29 3.02 -12.29
N ASN A 332 6.61 2.26 -11.44
CA ASN A 332 6.05 2.80 -10.20
C ASN A 332 7.16 3.25 -9.26
N ILE A 333 6.82 4.16 -8.34
CA ILE A 333 7.75 4.62 -7.30
C ILE A 333 7.33 4.08 -5.94
N ASP A 334 8.28 3.44 -5.28
CA ASP A 334 8.19 3.05 -3.88
C ASP A 334 9.09 3.97 -3.05
N ILE A 335 8.58 4.42 -1.91
CA ILE A 335 9.28 5.31 -0.99
C ILE A 335 9.44 4.59 0.34
N LEU A 336 10.68 4.52 0.82
CA LEU A 336 11.03 4.07 2.15
C LEU A 336 11.47 5.27 2.98
N ILE A 337 10.89 5.44 4.17
CA ILE A 337 11.29 6.44 5.16
C ILE A 337 11.70 5.73 6.45
N LEU A 338 12.84 6.13 7.02
CA LEU A 338 13.23 5.76 8.38
C LEU A 338 12.87 6.92 9.30
N ASP A 339 11.86 6.71 10.13
CA ASP A 339 11.28 7.72 11.02
C ASP A 339 11.88 7.64 12.42
N LYS A 340 12.19 8.82 12.97
CA LYS A 340 12.65 8.99 14.37
C LYS A 340 11.55 9.49 15.31
N ASN A 341 10.49 10.09 14.77
CA ASN A 341 9.56 10.95 15.50
C ASN A 341 8.09 10.55 15.32
N VAL A 342 7.73 9.29 15.58
CA VAL A 342 6.31 8.94 15.73
C VAL A 342 6.00 8.75 17.20
N GLY A 343 5.68 9.87 17.87
CA GLY A 343 4.74 9.86 18.99
C GLY A 343 3.31 9.70 18.44
N PRO A 344 2.35 9.28 19.29
CA PRO A 344 1.07 8.69 18.89
C PRO A 344 0.30 9.45 17.82
#